data_AF-A0AAU2MNM5-F1
#
_entry.id   AF-A0AAU2MNM5-F1
#
_cell.length_a   1.000
_cell.length_b   1.000
_cell.length_c   1.000
_cell.angle_alpha   90.00
_cell.angle_beta   90.00
_cell.angle_gamma   90.00
#
_symmetry.space_group_name_H-M   'P 1'
#
loop_
_entity.id
_entity.type
_entity.pdbx_description
1 polymer ?
#
loop_
_entity_poly.entity_id
_entity_poly.type
_entity_poly.pdbx_seq_one_letter_code
_entity_poly.pdbx_strand_id
1 'polypeptide(L)' 'MNFEFECWRCDTDCVVYGKPAGFWTEQYRVPDEWDCWNCGAINITPDPPWTEAD' A
#
# COMPACT_ATOMS: atom_id res chain seq x y z
N MET A 1 7.92 3.32 5.39
CA MET A 1 6.71 4.17 5.50
C MET A 1 5.51 3.27 5.38
N ASN A 2 4.39 3.62 6.00
CA ASN A 2 3.11 2.94 5.77
C ASN A 2 2.28 3.79 4.79
N PHE A 3 1.53 3.13 3.92
CA PHE A 3 0.64 3.77 2.95
C PHE A 3 -0.76 3.19 3.09
N GLU A 4 -1.78 4.03 2.93
CA GLU A 4 -3.19 3.63 2.99
C GLU A 4 -3.72 3.39 1.59
N PHE A 5 -4.37 2.24 1.40
CA PHE A 5 -5.03 1.88 0.16
C PHE A 5 -6.43 1.36 0.43
N GLU A 6 -7.40 1.84 -0.36
CA GLU A 6 -8.78 1.36 -0.30
C GLU A 6 -8.92 0.03 -1.03
N CYS A 7 -9.60 -0.94 -0.40
CA CYS A 7 -9.88 -2.20 -1.04
C CYS A 7 -11.00 -2.07 -2.09
N TRP A 8 -10.72 -2.48 -3.33
CA TRP A 8 -11.68 -2.41 -4.45
C TRP A 8 -12.97 -3.21 -4.22
N ARG A 9 -12.95 -4.20 -3.31
CA ARG A 9 -14.05 -5.13 -3.09
C ARG A 9 -14.96 -4.76 -1.92
N CYS A 10 -14.39 -4.22 -0.85
CA CYS A 10 -15.11 -3.98 0.41
C CYS A 10 -14.94 -2.57 0.96
N ASP A 11 -14.29 -1.68 0.18
CA ASP A 11 -14.12 -0.26 0.48
C ASP A 11 -13.49 0.00 1.85
N THR A 12 -12.70 -0.96 2.34
CA THR A 12 -11.96 -0.87 3.60
C THR A 12 -10.56 -0.36 3.34
N ASP A 13 -10.12 0.61 4.14
CA ASP A 13 -8.75 1.08 4.18
C ASP A 13 -7.80 0.00 4.74
N CYS A 14 -6.76 -0.27 3.96
CA CYS A 14 -5.73 -1.24 4.28
C CYS A 14 -4.37 -0.54 4.33
N VAL A 15 -3.64 -0.79 5.41
CA VAL A 15 -2.30 -0.24 5.60
C VAL A 15 -1.26 -1.18 5.01
N VAL A 16 -0.51 -0.71 4.02
CA VAL A 16 0.53 -1.49 3.34
C VAL A 16 1.90 -0.89 3.66
N TYR A 17 2.82 -1.74 4.12
CA TYR A 17 4.17 -1.33 4.48
C TYR A 17 5.03 -1.11 3.22
N GLY A 18 5.40 0.13 2.95
CA GLY A 18 6.41 0.49 1.96
C GLY A 18 7.81 0.29 2.53
N LYS A 19 8.58 -0.62 1.92
CA LYS A 19 9.98 -0.84 2.25
C LYS A 19 10.82 0.31 1.71
N PRO A 20 11.75 0.89 2.49
CA PRO A 20 12.67 1.89 1.96
C PRO A 20 13.49 1.27 0.83
N ALA A 21 13.52 1.93 -0.31
CA ALA A 21 14.26 1.59 -1.50
C ALA A 21 15.19 2.76 -1.87
N GLY A 22 16.40 2.44 -2.31
CA GLY A 22 17.41 3.45 -2.67
C GLY A 22 18.38 3.80 -1.54
N PHE A 23 19.54 4.31 -1.95
CA PHE A 23 20.68 4.61 -1.08
C PHE A 23 20.41 5.76 -0.10
N TRP A 24 19.44 6.62 -0.42
CA TRP A 24 19.08 7.81 0.35
C TRP A 24 17.71 7.71 1.05
N THR A 25 17.08 6.52 1.13
CA THR A 25 15.79 6.29 1.83
C THR A 25 14.61 7.18 1.38
N GLU A 26 14.76 7.97 0.32
CA GLU A 26 13.73 8.87 -0.24
C GLU A 26 12.72 8.15 -1.14
N GLN A 27 13.00 6.91 -1.54
CA GLN A 27 12.06 6.11 -2.32
C GLN A 27 11.52 4.99 -1.44
N TYR A 28 10.21 4.72 -1.53
CA TYR A 28 9.60 3.59 -0.86
C TYR A 28 9.02 2.66 -1.93
N ARG A 29 9.32 1.38 -1.81
CA ARG A 29 8.75 0.33 -2.65
C ARG A 29 7.64 -0.36 -1.87
N VAL A 30 6.42 -0.17 -2.34
CA VAL A 30 5.22 -0.89 -1.90
C VAL A 30 5.12 -2.17 -2.75
N PRO A 31 4.63 -3.30 -2.21
CA PRO A 31 4.35 -4.48 -3.02
C PRO A 31 3.34 -4.17 -4.13
N ASP A 32 3.49 -4.78 -5.32
CA ASP A 32 2.55 -4.63 -6.44
C ASP A 32 1.14 -5.16 -6.10
N GLU A 33 1.06 -6.18 -5.25
CA GLU A 33 -0.19 -6.82 -4.82
C GLU A 33 -0.22 -6.97 -3.29
N TRP A 34 -1.39 -6.76 -2.69
CA TRP A 34 -1.60 -6.90 -1.25
C TRP A 34 -2.98 -7.49 -0.94
N ASP A 35 -3.05 -8.27 0.15
CA ASP A 35 -4.30 -8.82 0.65
C ASP A 35 -5.03 -7.83 1.55
N CYS A 36 -6.34 -7.69 1.33
CA CYS A 36 -7.20 -6.92 2.22
C CYS A 36 -7.40 -7.68 3.53
N TRP A 37 -7.05 -7.04 4.65
CA TRP A 37 -7.18 -7.64 5.98
C TRP A 37 -8.63 -8.00 6.36
N ASN A 38 -9.62 -7.29 5.79
CA ASN A 38 -11.04 -7.47 6.10
C ASN A 38 -11.70 -8.57 5.26
N CYS A 39 -11.53 -8.54 3.93
CA CYS A 39 -12.23 -9.46 3.02
C CYS A 39 -11.33 -10.52 2.36
N GLY A 40 -10.02 -10.46 2.54
CA GLY A 40 -9.04 -11.35 1.91
C GLY A 40 -8.93 -11.20 0.39
N ALA A 41 -9.49 -10.15 -0.20
CA ALA A 41 -9.32 -9.87 -1.63
C ALA A 41 -7.89 -9.43 -1.94
N ILE A 42 -7.38 -9.83 -3.10
CA ILE A 42 -6.12 -9.35 -3.64
C ILE A 42 -6.39 -8.00 -4.32
N ASN A 43 -5.62 -6.99 -3.93
CA ASN A 43 -5.67 -5.64 -4.48
C ASN A 43 -4.34 -5.35 -5.17
N ILE A 44 -4.39 -4.53 -6.21
CA ILE A 44 -3.21 -4.06 -6.95
C ILE A 44 -2.88 -2.66 -6.47
N THR A 45 -1.62 -2.41 -6.17
CA THR A 45 -1.15 -1.08 -5.77
C THR A 45 -1.22 -0.14 -6.98
N PRO A 46 -1.92 1.00 -6.86
CA PRO A 46 -2.01 1.98 -7.95
C PRO A 46 -0.64 2.64 -8.21
N ASP A 47 -0.50 3.32 -9.35
CA ASP A 47 0.69 4.15 -9.59
C ASP A 47 0.77 5.32 -8.59
N PRO A 48 1.98 5.76 -8.19
CA PRO A 48 2.18 6.89 -7.29
C PRO A 48 1.64 8.21 -7.89
N PRO A 49 1.31 9.23 -7.06
CA PRO A 49 1.60 9.35 -5.62
C PRO A 49 0.58 8.66 -4.70
N TRP A 50 1.05 8.17 -3.55
CA TRP A 50 0.24 7.47 -2.55
C TRP A 50 0.04 8.30 -1.29
N THR A 51 -1.05 8.05 -0.58
CA THR A 51 -1.33 8.64 0.73
C THR A 51 -0.53 7.93 1.80
N GLU A 52 0.25 8.68 2.58
CA GLU A 52 0.97 8.18 3.76
C GLU A 52 -0.04 7.86 4.87
N ALA A 53 0.11 6.70 5.50
CA ALA A 53 -0.66 6.37 6.71
C ALA A 53 -0.07 7.12 7.91
N ASP A 54 -0.94 7.79 8.68
CA ASP A 54 -0.57 8.51 9.91
C ASP A 54 -0.10 7.57 11.04
#